data_AF-A0A497TH71-F1
#
_entry.id   AF-A0A497TH71-F1
#
_cell.length_a   1.000
_cell.length_b   1.000
_cell.length_c   1.000
_cell.angle_alpha   90.00
_cell.angle_beta   90.00
_cell.angle_gamma   90.00
#
_symmetry.space_group_name_H-M   'P 1'
#
loop_
_entity.id
_entity.type
_entity.pdbx_description
1 polymer ?
#
loop_
_entity_poly.entity_id
_entity_poly.type
_entity_poly.pdbx_seq_one_letter_code
_entity_poly.pdbx_strand_id
1 'polypeptide(L)'
;MNSHRRSWVCCSLGTLVTLIVFTFGSAYAATQSPQKKVNTSTADHTKFEVLQQEFSTAPDVTKACLTCHTEASKQIHKTTHWNWKITHPETGQVLGKKRVVNSFCGSITTNYARCTSCHIGYGWKDDSFDFSSEENVDCLVCHDTTDTYKKFPTAAGHPTYVDKPFPKKSKKIWKAPDLTKVAQAVGKPRRENCGVCHFYGGGGDGVKHGDLDSSMTNPPRTLDVHLGVDGLNFVCTECHSTDGHDIKGSHYTSVGKDTHGIDIPGRDDHNRASCESCHGDKPHEETVNNKINDHTNKVACQTCHIPTYAKGGVPTKTWWDWSTAGRMDGDGKHLKMKDENGYVTYMTKKGTFEWGENLVPEYAWLSGEIRYQELEDRLDPNSVVPINTFKGDYNDPGARIWPFKIMRGKQPYDKGNNTLVISHLFGKDSEAYWKSFNWNRAIKAAMDAAGADYSGEYGFIETTMHWPLSHMVAPKEEALGCDECHSRNGRLAELTGFYMPGRDKSDLLDIIGWLAVLGTLGGVSLHGFVRVFFSRKRRNG
;
A
#
# COMPACT_ATOMS: atom_id res chain seq x y z
N MET A 1 -23.23 -44.32 30.99
CA MET A 1 -23.36 -43.68 32.32
C MET A 1 -22.25 -44.21 33.21
N ASN A 2 -21.34 -43.31 33.63
CA ASN A 2 -20.53 -43.21 34.87
C ASN A 2 -20.18 -44.46 35.70
N SER A 3 -19.03 -44.58 36.37
CA SER A 3 -17.80 -43.78 36.49
C SER A 3 -16.78 -44.58 37.34
N HIS A 4 -15.49 -44.20 37.26
CA HIS A 4 -14.35 -44.90 37.84
C HIS A 4 -13.95 -44.49 39.28
N ARG A 5 -13.12 -45.38 39.85
CA ARG A 5 -12.50 -45.53 41.18
C ARG A 5 -11.59 -44.40 41.69
N ARG A 6 -11.35 -44.42 43.02
CA ARG A 6 -10.20 -43.86 43.76
C ARG A 6 -9.78 -44.80 44.91
N SER A 7 -8.47 -44.99 45.13
CA SER A 7 -7.78 -45.33 46.41
C SER A 7 -6.27 -45.11 46.17
N TRP A 8 -5.47 -44.27 46.86
CA TRP A 8 -4.98 -44.21 48.27
C TRP A 8 -4.24 -45.49 48.72
N VAL A 9 -3.12 -45.53 49.48
CA VAL A 9 -2.09 -44.60 50.02
C VAL A 9 -0.99 -45.50 50.71
N CYS A 10 0.26 -45.02 50.75
CA CYS A 10 1.44 -45.25 51.65
C CYS A 10 1.70 -46.53 52.49
N CYS A 11 3.00 -46.93 52.56
CA CYS A 11 3.94 -46.84 53.72
C CYS A 11 5.26 -47.62 53.42
N SER A 12 6.45 -46.96 53.36
CA SER A 12 7.54 -46.82 54.38
C SER A 12 8.40 -48.10 54.60
N LEU A 13 9.73 -48.16 54.84
CA LEU A 13 10.85 -47.23 55.12
C LEU A 13 12.21 -48.02 55.06
N GLY A 14 13.36 -47.34 54.92
CA GLY A 14 14.74 -47.80 55.30
C GLY A 14 15.69 -48.09 54.11
N THR A 15 16.94 -47.62 53.99
CA THR A 15 17.93 -47.14 54.97
C THR A 15 19.04 -46.30 54.27
N LEU A 16 19.62 -45.32 54.97
CA LEU A 16 20.73 -44.43 54.58
C LEU A 16 22.07 -45.15 54.36
N VAL A 17 22.83 -44.73 53.33
CA VAL A 17 24.31 -44.64 53.38
C VAL A 17 24.73 -43.34 52.67
N THR A 18 25.39 -42.47 53.43
CA THR A 18 25.88 -41.16 53.03
C THR A 18 27.28 -41.30 52.43
N LEU A 19 27.48 -40.90 51.18
CA LEU A 19 28.80 -40.73 50.56
C LEU A 19 28.89 -39.31 50.01
N ILE A 20 29.61 -38.46 50.76
CA ILE A 20 29.92 -37.08 50.41
C ILE A 20 31.01 -37.14 49.34
N VAL A 21 30.65 -36.82 48.10
CA VAL A 21 31.61 -36.48 47.04
C VAL A 21 31.46 -34.99 46.78
N PHE A 22 32.43 -34.21 47.26
CA PHE A 22 32.61 -32.82 46.87
C PHE A 22 33.08 -32.77 45.42
N THR A 23 32.16 -32.59 44.47
CA THR A 23 32.49 -32.10 43.13
C THR A 23 32.37 -30.59 43.13
N PHE A 24 33.52 -29.91 43.10
CA PHE A 24 33.62 -28.50 42.70
C PHE A 24 33.21 -28.37 41.22
N GLY A 25 31.91 -28.27 40.98
CA GLY A 25 31.36 -27.87 39.69
C GLY A 25 31.39 -26.35 39.58
N SER A 26 32.48 -25.82 39.03
CA SER A 26 32.58 -24.41 38.64
C SER A 26 31.43 -24.06 37.70
N ALA A 27 30.47 -23.29 38.21
CA ALA A 27 29.45 -22.64 37.39
C ALA A 27 30.15 -21.59 36.51
N TYR A 28 30.60 -22.00 35.33
CA TYR A 28 30.88 -21.09 34.23
C TYR A 28 29.52 -20.56 33.74
N ALA A 29 29.00 -19.54 34.43
CA ALA A 29 28.11 -18.59 33.81
C ALA A 29 28.94 -17.92 32.71
N ALA A 30 28.73 -18.33 31.47
CA ALA A 30 29.26 -17.62 30.31
C ALA A 30 28.59 -16.25 30.28
N THR A 31 29.23 -15.27 30.92
CA THR A 31 29.01 -13.86 30.65
C THR A 31 29.37 -13.65 29.18
N GLN A 32 28.37 -13.76 28.29
CA GLN A 32 28.50 -13.20 26.95
C GLN A 32 28.71 -11.70 27.14
N SER A 33 29.97 -11.26 27.00
CA SER A 33 30.29 -9.85 26.82
C SER A 33 29.37 -9.30 25.73
N PRO A 34 28.76 -8.11 25.92
CA PRO A 34 27.92 -7.51 24.90
C PRO A 34 28.76 -7.40 23.64
N GLN A 35 28.42 -8.17 22.61
CA GLN A 35 29.07 -8.07 21.32
C GLN A 35 28.95 -6.62 20.88
N LYS A 36 30.09 -5.93 20.78
CA LYS A 36 30.16 -4.60 20.17
C LYS A 36 29.49 -4.72 18.82
N LYS A 37 28.34 -4.04 18.62
CA LYS A 37 27.71 -3.94 17.30
C LYS A 37 28.79 -3.46 16.34
N VAL A 38 29.18 -4.33 15.42
CA VAL A 38 30.12 -3.97 14.35
C VAL A 38 29.42 -2.89 13.54
N ASN A 39 30.00 -1.69 13.49
CA ASN A 39 29.41 -0.59 12.74
C ASN A 39 29.53 -0.95 11.24
N THR A 40 28.40 -1.18 10.59
CA THR A 40 28.34 -1.53 9.16
C THR A 40 28.37 -0.29 8.26
N SER A 41 28.38 0.92 8.85
CA SER A 41 28.55 2.18 8.14
C SER A 41 30.03 2.51 7.97
N THR A 42 30.39 3.07 6.81
CA THR A 42 31.73 3.59 6.54
C THR A 42 31.99 4.95 7.20
N ALA A 43 30.95 5.60 7.72
CA ALA A 43 31.01 6.90 8.38
C ALA A 43 30.34 6.87 9.76
N ASP A 44 30.94 7.59 10.71
CA ASP A 44 30.42 7.84 12.05
C ASP A 44 30.09 9.34 12.16
N HIS A 45 28.81 9.67 12.00
CA HIS A 45 28.36 11.06 11.91
C HIS A 45 28.58 11.86 13.20
N THR A 46 28.78 11.19 14.34
CA THR A 46 29.13 11.85 15.62
C THR A 46 30.51 12.50 15.60
N LYS A 47 31.39 12.07 14.68
CA LYS A 47 32.78 12.55 14.57
C LYS A 47 32.97 13.70 13.60
N PHE A 48 31.96 14.07 12.82
CA PHE A 48 32.06 15.20 11.91
C PHE A 48 31.85 16.51 12.66
N GLU A 49 32.87 17.37 12.69
CA GLU A 49 32.82 18.68 13.38
C GLU A 49 31.64 19.53 12.89
N VAL A 50 31.30 19.47 11.60
CA VAL A 50 30.16 20.18 11.01
C VAL A 50 28.80 19.74 11.59
N LEU A 51 28.72 18.57 12.23
CA LEU A 51 27.53 18.05 12.92
C LEU A 51 27.61 18.18 14.45
N GLN A 52 28.68 18.74 15.00
CA GLN A 52 28.87 18.96 16.45
C GLN A 52 28.42 20.36 16.90
N GLN A 53 27.59 21.03 16.10
CA GLN A 53 26.99 22.33 16.40
C GLN A 53 25.51 22.20 16.74
N GLU A 54 24.95 23.24 17.36
CA GLU A 54 23.50 23.36 17.56
C GLU A 54 22.83 23.84 16.27
N PHE A 55 21.84 23.09 15.79
CA PHE A 55 21.05 23.48 14.62
C PHE A 55 19.74 24.16 15.03
N SER A 56 19.55 25.39 14.54
CA SER A 56 18.31 26.16 14.79
C SER A 56 17.16 25.69 13.91
N THR A 57 17.46 25.30 12.67
CA THR A 57 16.46 24.84 11.70
C THR A 57 16.90 23.56 10.99
N ALA A 58 15.93 22.83 10.45
CA ALA A 58 16.22 21.59 9.73
C ALA A 58 16.94 21.82 8.37
N PRO A 59 16.68 22.92 7.61
CA PRO A 59 17.54 23.31 6.48
C PRO A 59 19.01 23.55 6.85
N ASP A 60 19.31 24.07 8.06
CA ASP A 60 20.72 24.23 8.50
C ASP A 60 21.43 22.88 8.60
N VAL A 61 20.70 21.82 8.99
CA VAL A 61 21.21 20.45 8.98
C VAL A 61 21.49 20.00 7.55
N THR A 62 20.56 20.21 6.62
CA THR A 62 20.76 19.86 5.20
C THR A 62 21.99 20.58 4.63
N LYS A 63 22.17 21.87 4.94
CA LYS A 63 23.36 22.63 4.53
C LYS A 63 24.66 22.01 5.05
N ALA A 64 24.67 21.55 6.31
CA ALA A 64 25.81 20.82 6.87
C ALA A 64 26.06 19.48 6.13
N CYS A 65 25.00 18.70 5.87
CA CYS A 65 25.09 17.44 5.14
C CYS A 65 25.69 17.62 3.73
N LEU A 66 25.30 18.69 3.03
CA LEU A 66 25.73 18.98 1.66
C LEU A 66 27.23 19.32 1.54
N THR A 67 27.92 19.61 2.64
CA THR A 67 29.38 19.78 2.62
C THR A 67 30.13 18.49 2.27
N CYS A 68 29.50 17.33 2.49
CA CYS A 68 30.06 16.02 2.20
C CYS A 68 29.21 15.25 1.16
N HIS A 69 27.89 15.40 1.18
CA HIS A 69 26.95 14.72 0.27
C HIS A 69 26.55 15.62 -0.92
N THR A 70 27.54 16.13 -1.65
CA THR A 70 27.39 17.22 -2.63
C THR A 70 26.45 16.93 -3.81
N GLU A 71 26.15 15.66 -4.07
CA GLU A 71 25.28 15.23 -5.17
C GLU A 71 23.89 14.77 -4.70
N ALA A 72 23.68 14.58 -3.40
CA ALA A 72 22.46 13.97 -2.87
C ALA A 72 21.20 14.80 -3.19
N SER A 73 21.24 16.11 -2.97
CA SER A 73 20.10 16.99 -3.31
C SER A 73 19.83 17.01 -4.82
N LYS A 74 20.87 17.12 -5.65
CA LYS A 74 20.73 17.11 -7.12
C LYS A 74 20.16 15.81 -7.66
N GLN A 75 20.50 14.69 -7.02
CA GLN A 75 19.91 13.37 -7.29
C GLN A 75 18.43 13.36 -6.91
N ILE A 76 18.10 13.75 -5.67
CA ILE A 76 16.72 13.85 -5.17
C ILE A 76 15.85 14.75 -6.05
N HIS A 77 16.39 15.87 -6.53
CA HIS A 77 15.67 16.82 -7.38
C HIS A 77 15.16 16.22 -8.70
N LYS A 78 15.69 15.08 -9.14
CA LYS A 78 15.26 14.38 -10.36
C LYS A 78 14.11 13.38 -10.09
N THR A 79 13.79 13.12 -8.84
CA THR A 79 12.88 12.05 -8.45
C THR A 79 11.42 12.51 -8.32
N THR A 80 10.49 11.56 -8.36
CA THR A 80 9.07 11.82 -8.07
C THR A 80 8.85 12.20 -6.60
N HIS A 81 9.70 11.76 -5.67
CA HIS A 81 9.59 12.14 -4.26
C HIS A 81 9.76 13.66 -4.06
N TRP A 82 10.68 14.29 -4.79
CA TRP A 82 10.86 15.75 -4.77
C TRP A 82 9.81 16.48 -5.60
N ASN A 83 9.63 16.08 -6.87
CA ASN A 83 8.79 16.84 -7.80
C ASN A 83 7.29 16.63 -7.59
N TRP A 84 6.91 15.51 -6.96
CA TRP A 84 5.53 15.00 -6.93
C TRP A 84 4.88 14.95 -8.31
N LYS A 85 5.71 14.71 -9.32
CA LYS A 85 5.36 14.71 -10.74
C LYS A 85 6.09 13.58 -11.43
N ILE A 86 5.41 12.93 -12.36
CA ILE A 86 5.98 11.92 -13.26
C ILE A 86 5.23 11.98 -14.58
N THR A 87 5.90 11.84 -15.71
CA THR A 87 5.23 11.69 -17.00
C THR A 87 5.06 10.22 -17.27
N HIS A 88 3.82 9.76 -17.46
CA HIS A 88 3.56 8.38 -17.81
C HIS A 88 4.14 8.08 -19.20
N PRO A 89 4.98 7.05 -19.36
CA PRO A 89 5.73 6.83 -20.59
C PRO A 89 4.84 6.54 -21.81
N GLU A 90 3.76 5.77 -21.62
CA GLU A 90 2.87 5.37 -22.72
C GLU A 90 1.80 6.42 -23.06
N THR A 91 1.13 6.99 -22.06
CA THR A 91 0.02 7.93 -22.28
C THR A 91 0.48 9.38 -22.47
N GLY A 92 1.72 9.70 -22.09
CA GLY A 92 2.22 11.08 -22.04
C GLY A 92 1.60 11.94 -20.94
N GLN A 93 0.67 11.40 -20.14
CA GLN A 93 -0.03 12.15 -19.11
C GLN A 93 0.94 12.53 -17.99
N VAL A 94 0.90 13.80 -17.58
CA VAL A 94 1.65 14.26 -16.40
C VAL A 94 0.87 13.87 -15.16
N LEU A 95 1.39 12.90 -14.42
CA LEU A 95 0.82 12.37 -13.20
C LEU A 95 1.62 12.82 -11.98
N GLY A 96 1.26 12.29 -10.81
CA GLY A 96 1.88 12.62 -9.54
C GLY A 96 0.98 13.45 -8.63
N LYS A 97 1.32 13.50 -7.34
CA LYS A 97 0.53 14.17 -6.30
C LYS A 97 0.35 15.67 -6.54
N LYS A 98 1.22 16.31 -7.35
CA LYS A 98 1.09 17.72 -7.74
C LYS A 98 0.02 17.97 -8.80
N ARG A 99 -0.33 16.97 -9.61
CA ARG A 99 -1.27 17.11 -10.74
C ARG A 99 -2.60 16.37 -10.52
N VAL A 100 -2.55 15.16 -9.96
CA VAL A 100 -3.72 14.27 -9.85
C VAL A 100 -4.72 14.75 -8.80
N VAL A 101 -5.99 14.79 -9.18
CA VAL A 101 -7.14 14.88 -8.26
C VAL A 101 -7.46 13.48 -7.74
N ASN A 102 -7.68 13.31 -6.43
CA ASN A 102 -8.03 12.02 -5.81
C ASN A 102 -9.38 12.05 -5.09
N SER A 103 -9.96 10.86 -4.89
CA SER A 103 -11.20 10.65 -4.09
C SER A 103 -11.01 10.73 -2.57
N PHE A 104 -9.95 11.40 -2.09
CA PHE A 104 -9.71 11.63 -0.66
C PHE A 104 -9.81 13.13 -0.33
N CYS A 105 -8.68 13.83 -0.40
CA CYS A 105 -8.58 15.25 -0.10
C CYS A 105 -8.62 16.12 -1.38
N GLY A 106 -8.86 15.54 -2.55
CA GLY A 106 -8.87 16.24 -3.83
C GLY A 106 -7.45 16.50 -4.34
N SER A 107 -6.96 17.73 -4.18
CA SER A 107 -5.67 18.20 -4.71
C SER A 107 -4.83 18.94 -3.67
N ILE A 108 -3.52 19.00 -3.91
CA ILE A 108 -2.60 19.79 -3.10
C ILE A 108 -2.70 21.29 -3.37
N THR A 109 -3.18 21.70 -4.55
CA THR A 109 -3.28 23.11 -4.95
C THR A 109 -4.08 23.88 -3.90
N THR A 110 -3.52 24.99 -3.42
CA THR A 110 -3.99 25.80 -2.28
C THR A 110 -3.97 25.12 -0.90
N ASN A 111 -3.65 23.83 -0.80
CA ASN A 111 -3.65 23.03 0.44
C ASN A 111 -2.25 22.62 0.91
N TYR A 112 -1.20 23.21 0.32
CA TYR A 112 0.20 22.77 0.42
C TYR A 112 0.65 22.51 1.85
N ALA A 113 0.58 23.49 2.75
CA ALA A 113 1.15 23.38 4.10
C ALA A 113 0.62 22.19 4.94
N ARG A 114 -0.58 21.69 4.61
CA ARG A 114 -1.13 20.46 5.18
C ARG A 114 -0.60 19.21 4.47
N CYS A 115 -0.62 19.21 3.14
CA CYS A 115 -0.23 18.06 2.31
C CYS A 115 1.27 17.79 2.31
N THR A 116 2.10 18.84 2.34
CA THR A 116 3.58 18.80 2.27
C THR A 116 4.24 18.46 3.59
N SER A 117 3.45 18.22 4.64
CA SER A 117 3.94 17.48 5.82
C SER A 117 4.45 16.08 5.45
N CYS A 118 4.04 15.54 4.30
CA CYS A 118 4.56 14.29 3.71
C CYS A 118 5.45 14.51 2.47
N HIS A 119 5.90 15.74 2.19
CA HIS A 119 6.88 16.01 1.13
C HIS A 119 8.28 15.89 1.71
N ILE A 120 9.26 15.40 0.94
CA ILE A 120 10.66 15.25 1.38
C ILE A 120 11.44 16.57 1.32
N GLY A 121 10.76 17.69 1.57
CA GLY A 121 11.35 19.01 1.58
C GLY A 121 10.76 19.92 2.65
N TYR A 122 11.34 21.10 2.74
CA TYR A 122 11.04 22.14 3.72
C TYR A 122 10.51 23.38 3.04
N GLY A 123 9.38 23.92 3.50
CA GLY A 123 8.90 25.24 3.10
C GLY A 123 7.95 25.26 1.90
N TRP A 124 7.56 24.09 1.35
CA TRP A 124 6.57 24.06 0.26
C TRP A 124 5.17 24.39 0.79
N LYS A 125 4.86 25.69 0.81
CA LYS A 125 3.64 26.27 1.39
C LYS A 125 2.68 26.86 0.36
N ASP A 126 3.16 27.11 -0.86
CA ASP A 126 2.43 27.67 -1.99
C ASP A 126 3.11 27.27 -3.33
N ASP A 127 2.67 27.84 -4.43
CA ASP A 127 3.18 27.62 -5.78
C ASP A 127 4.56 28.26 -6.05
N SER A 128 5.01 29.18 -5.19
CA SER A 128 6.31 29.86 -5.29
C SER A 128 7.50 29.06 -4.75
N PHE A 129 7.27 27.80 -4.36
CA PHE A 129 8.32 26.94 -3.81
C PHE A 129 9.47 26.73 -4.80
N ASP A 130 10.69 27.01 -4.35
CA ASP A 130 11.91 26.83 -5.14
C ASP A 130 12.35 25.36 -5.15
N PHE A 131 11.98 24.66 -6.23
CA PHE A 131 12.38 23.27 -6.48
C PHE A 131 13.88 23.13 -6.84
N SER A 132 14.63 24.21 -7.03
CA SER A 132 16.08 24.18 -7.25
C SER A 132 16.89 24.29 -5.96
N SER A 133 16.25 24.64 -4.83
CA SER A 133 16.93 24.79 -3.55
C SER A 133 17.41 23.44 -3.02
N GLU A 134 18.74 23.27 -2.95
CA GLU A 134 19.36 22.07 -2.38
C GLU A 134 19.19 21.98 -0.86
N GLU A 135 19.21 23.12 -0.16
CA GLU A 135 19.08 23.21 1.31
C GLU A 135 17.65 22.89 1.80
N ASN A 136 16.66 22.99 0.91
CA ASN A 136 15.27 22.66 1.22
C ASN A 136 14.95 21.16 1.14
N VAL A 137 15.92 20.30 0.79
CA VAL A 137 15.74 18.84 0.84
C VAL A 137 15.75 18.36 2.29
N ASP A 138 14.77 17.53 2.67
CA ASP A 138 14.70 16.92 3.98
C ASP A 138 15.46 15.59 3.99
N CYS A 139 16.74 15.62 4.34
CA CYS A 139 17.54 14.41 4.48
C CYS A 139 17.11 13.54 5.68
N LEU A 140 16.53 14.15 6.71
CA LEU A 140 16.29 13.50 8.01
C LEU A 140 15.07 12.60 8.00
N VAL A 141 14.02 12.93 7.22
CA VAL A 141 12.78 12.15 7.17
C VAL A 141 13.01 10.69 6.75
N CYS A 142 13.98 10.45 5.87
CA CYS A 142 14.34 9.12 5.41
C CYS A 142 15.45 8.47 6.25
N HIS A 143 16.36 9.26 6.83
CA HIS A 143 17.59 8.75 7.43
C HIS A 143 17.65 8.83 8.96
N ASP A 144 16.68 9.43 9.65
CA ASP A 144 16.62 9.42 11.12
C ASP A 144 16.57 7.99 11.66
N THR A 145 17.43 7.67 12.64
CA THR A 145 17.40 6.39 13.35
C THR A 145 17.04 6.53 14.83
N THR A 146 16.77 7.75 15.30
CA THR A 146 16.42 8.08 16.68
C THR A 146 14.93 7.92 17.00
N ASP A 147 14.09 7.86 15.96
CA ASP A 147 12.62 7.88 16.06
C ASP A 147 12.04 9.14 16.71
N THR A 148 12.84 10.21 16.79
CA THR A 148 12.43 11.50 17.37
C THR A 148 12.12 12.55 16.32
N TYR A 149 12.61 12.39 15.09
CA TYR A 149 12.38 13.35 14.02
C TYR A 149 10.95 13.20 13.46
N LYS A 150 10.17 14.28 13.51
CA LYS A 150 8.83 14.29 12.94
C LYS A 150 8.43 15.65 12.41
N LYS A 151 8.07 15.68 11.12
CA LYS A 151 7.52 16.86 10.45
C LYS A 151 6.19 17.26 11.08
N PHE A 152 6.00 18.56 11.30
CA PHE A 152 4.80 19.07 11.94
C PHE A 152 3.63 19.08 10.95
N PRO A 153 2.42 18.60 11.31
CA PRO A 153 1.37 18.31 10.34
C PRO A 153 0.77 19.51 9.58
N THR A 154 1.18 20.75 9.92
CA THR A 154 0.68 21.98 9.29
C THR A 154 1.79 23.02 9.09
N ALA A 155 3.06 22.61 9.03
CA ALA A 155 4.21 23.51 8.90
C ALA A 155 4.96 23.36 7.57
N ALA A 156 4.25 22.99 6.50
CA ALA A 156 4.82 22.93 5.15
C ALA A 156 6.14 22.14 5.07
N GLY A 157 6.17 20.98 5.71
CA GLY A 157 7.33 20.10 5.72
C GLY A 157 8.30 20.31 6.88
N HIS A 158 8.28 21.42 7.61
CA HIS A 158 9.18 21.59 8.75
C HIS A 158 8.75 20.75 9.97
N PRO A 159 9.70 20.28 10.80
CA PRO A 159 9.38 19.88 12.18
C PRO A 159 8.93 21.10 13.00
N THR A 160 8.62 20.89 14.28
CA THR A 160 8.51 22.02 15.21
C THR A 160 9.90 22.32 15.78
N TYR A 161 10.28 23.59 15.89
CA TYR A 161 11.57 23.99 16.50
C TYR A 161 11.45 24.34 17.99
N VAL A 162 10.20 24.40 18.47
CA VAL A 162 9.88 24.54 19.89
C VAL A 162 8.73 23.60 20.23
N ASP A 163 8.74 23.13 21.47
CA ASP A 163 7.63 22.36 22.04
C ASP A 163 6.33 23.17 21.93
N LYS A 164 5.28 22.54 21.39
CA LYS A 164 3.97 23.20 21.31
C LYS A 164 2.80 22.23 21.34
N PRO A 165 1.64 22.62 21.90
CA PRO A 165 0.46 21.77 21.93
C PRO A 165 -0.09 21.52 20.52
N PHE A 166 -0.43 20.26 20.22
CA PHE A 166 -1.12 19.89 18.98
C PHE A 166 -2.14 18.76 19.18
N PRO A 167 -3.42 18.94 18.77
CA PRO A 167 -4.04 20.15 18.20
C PRO A 167 -3.99 21.38 19.14
N LYS A 168 -4.29 22.58 18.63
CA LYS A 168 -4.28 23.80 19.44
C LYS A 168 -5.15 23.61 20.69
N LYS A 169 -4.64 24.03 21.87
CA LYS A 169 -5.27 23.82 23.20
C LYS A 169 -5.36 22.36 23.69
N SER A 170 -4.70 21.41 23.01
CA SER A 170 -4.56 20.03 23.50
C SER A 170 -3.54 19.97 24.64
N LYS A 171 -3.72 19.01 25.56
CA LYS A 171 -2.70 18.63 26.56
C LYS A 171 -1.53 17.87 25.94
N LYS A 172 -1.69 17.35 24.72
CA LYS A 172 -0.63 16.64 23.98
C LYS A 172 0.38 17.66 23.43
N ILE A 173 1.61 17.60 23.94
CA ILE A 173 2.73 18.41 23.45
C ILE A 173 3.39 17.69 22.28
N TRP A 174 3.54 18.41 21.17
CA TRP A 174 4.42 18.02 20.08
C TRP A 174 5.82 18.52 20.40
N LYS A 175 6.75 17.58 20.61
CA LYS A 175 8.13 17.89 20.99
C LYS A 175 8.94 18.37 19.78
N ALA A 176 9.80 19.36 20.01
CA ALA A 176 10.85 19.68 19.04
C ALA A 176 11.91 18.56 19.04
N PRO A 177 12.36 18.09 17.87
CA PRO A 177 13.47 17.15 17.81
C PRO A 177 14.78 17.87 18.17
N ASP A 178 15.69 17.14 18.79
CA ASP A 178 17.08 17.56 18.93
C ASP A 178 17.78 17.34 17.58
N LEU A 179 17.82 18.38 16.75
CA LEU A 179 18.31 18.29 15.37
C LEU A 179 19.77 17.85 15.29
N THR A 180 20.59 18.25 16.26
CA THR A 180 22.00 17.83 16.35
C THR A 180 22.09 16.33 16.61
N LYS A 181 21.34 15.80 17.58
CA LYS A 181 21.32 14.35 17.83
C LYS A 181 20.77 13.56 16.66
N VAL A 182 19.71 14.04 16.01
CA VAL A 182 19.14 13.40 14.82
C VAL A 182 20.17 13.35 13.69
N ALA A 183 20.83 14.47 13.40
CA ALA A 183 21.85 14.56 12.35
C ALA A 183 23.05 13.63 12.61
N GLN A 184 23.49 13.50 13.86
CA GLN A 184 24.59 12.61 14.24
C GLN A 184 24.22 11.13 14.23
N ALA A 185 22.92 10.80 14.24
CA ALA A 185 22.41 9.44 14.27
C ALA A 185 21.86 8.98 12.91
N VAL A 186 22.04 9.75 11.84
CA VAL A 186 21.54 9.35 10.51
C VAL A 186 22.12 8.01 10.06
N GLY A 187 21.29 7.21 9.38
CA GLY A 187 21.65 5.87 8.94
C GLY A 187 20.81 5.39 7.76
N LYS A 188 20.86 4.08 7.48
CA LYS A 188 20.03 3.49 6.42
C LYS A 188 18.54 3.62 6.78
N PRO A 189 17.66 3.95 5.81
CA PRO A 189 16.23 4.00 6.04
C PRO A 189 15.67 2.67 6.56
N ARG A 190 14.70 2.76 7.46
CA ARG A 190 13.90 1.64 7.97
C ARG A 190 12.45 1.80 7.53
N ARG A 191 11.60 0.80 7.81
CA ARG A 191 10.16 0.84 7.49
C ARG A 191 9.46 2.01 8.17
N GLU A 192 9.87 2.37 9.39
CA GLU A 192 9.40 3.53 10.14
C GLU A 192 9.55 4.82 9.34
N ASN A 193 10.71 5.02 8.69
CA ASN A 193 11.04 6.23 7.93
C ASN A 193 10.12 6.39 6.72
N CYS A 194 9.95 5.33 5.93
CA CYS A 194 9.01 5.32 4.80
C CYS A 194 7.56 5.50 5.31
N GLY A 195 7.25 4.83 6.42
CA GLY A 195 5.94 4.78 7.05
C GLY A 195 5.40 6.13 7.52
N VAL A 196 6.27 7.09 7.91
CA VAL A 196 5.82 8.43 8.36
C VAL A 196 4.94 9.13 7.33
N CYS A 197 5.09 8.79 6.05
CA CYS A 197 4.29 9.28 4.93
C CYS A 197 3.37 8.20 4.34
N HIS A 198 3.90 6.99 4.10
CA HIS A 198 3.18 5.96 3.34
C HIS A 198 2.07 5.27 4.12
N PHE A 199 2.19 5.16 5.45
CA PHE A 199 1.16 4.57 6.33
C PHE A 199 0.04 5.56 6.67
N TYR A 200 0.33 6.87 6.62
CA TYR A 200 -0.59 7.93 7.09
C TYR A 200 -1.21 8.77 5.96
N GLY A 201 -1.18 8.28 4.72
CA GLY A 201 -1.78 8.93 3.56
C GLY A 201 -3.29 9.15 3.72
N GLY A 202 -3.88 10.15 3.05
CA GLY A 202 -5.34 10.41 3.14
C GLY A 202 -5.80 11.01 4.49
N GLY A 203 -4.86 11.35 5.38
CA GLY A 203 -5.12 12.10 6.60
C GLY A 203 -5.27 11.26 7.87
N GLY A 204 -4.84 9.99 7.84
CA GLY A 204 -4.82 9.07 8.97
C GLY A 204 -4.12 7.77 8.63
N ASP A 205 -3.87 6.95 9.64
CA ASP A 205 -3.26 5.63 9.52
C ASP A 205 -4.14 4.67 8.71
N GLY A 206 -3.56 3.90 7.79
CA GLY A 206 -4.25 2.90 6.97
C GLY A 206 -5.32 3.44 6.00
N VAL A 207 -5.58 4.76 5.99
CA VAL A 207 -6.72 5.36 5.26
C VAL A 207 -6.66 5.11 3.76
N LYS A 208 -5.46 5.18 3.15
CA LYS A 208 -5.32 5.39 1.71
C LYS A 208 -5.03 4.11 0.91
N HIS A 209 -3.90 3.43 1.14
CA HIS A 209 -3.48 2.29 0.32
C HIS A 209 -4.23 1.01 0.70
N GLY A 210 -4.45 0.78 2.01
CA GLY A 210 -5.13 -0.41 2.53
C GLY A 210 -4.22 -1.62 2.74
N ASP A 211 -3.07 -1.69 2.06
CA ASP A 211 -2.00 -2.67 2.28
C ASP A 211 -0.75 -2.06 2.94
N LEU A 212 -0.80 -0.78 3.32
CA LEU A 212 0.26 -0.08 4.03
C LEU A 212 -0.32 0.78 5.16
N ASP A 213 0.00 0.40 6.39
CA ASP A 213 -0.40 1.05 7.63
C ASP A 213 0.66 0.84 8.73
N SER A 214 0.48 1.41 9.91
CA SER A 214 1.48 1.33 11.00
C SER A 214 1.81 -0.08 11.50
N SER A 215 0.95 -1.08 11.29
CA SER A 215 1.27 -2.48 11.58
C SER A 215 2.46 -3.00 10.76
N MET A 216 2.73 -2.39 9.59
CA MET A 216 3.85 -2.72 8.71
C MET A 216 5.21 -2.22 9.22
N THR A 217 5.24 -1.53 10.36
CA THR A 217 6.50 -1.15 11.01
C THR A 217 7.27 -2.37 11.51
N ASN A 218 6.60 -3.27 12.24
CA ASN A 218 7.16 -4.53 12.74
C ASN A 218 6.13 -5.66 12.57
N PRO A 219 5.78 -6.02 11.31
CA PRO A 219 4.73 -6.99 11.06
C PRO A 219 5.21 -8.40 11.39
N PRO A 220 4.34 -9.32 11.82
CA PRO A 220 4.62 -10.75 11.76
C PRO A 220 4.58 -11.26 10.31
N ARG A 221 5.19 -12.41 10.03
CA ARG A 221 5.21 -13.09 8.73
C ARG A 221 3.81 -13.38 8.20
N THR A 222 2.84 -13.59 9.08
CA THR A 222 1.43 -13.82 8.71
C THR A 222 0.76 -12.58 8.11
N LEU A 223 1.23 -11.38 8.48
CA LEU A 223 0.76 -10.13 7.90
C LEU A 223 1.43 -9.88 6.54
N ASP A 224 2.75 -10.00 6.48
CA ASP A 224 3.53 -9.91 5.24
C ASP A 224 4.78 -10.80 5.30
N VAL A 225 4.92 -11.73 4.35
CA VAL A 225 6.02 -12.70 4.37
C VAL A 225 7.40 -12.12 4.10
N HIS A 226 7.47 -10.98 3.41
CA HIS A 226 8.73 -10.31 3.07
C HIS A 226 9.17 -9.38 4.20
N LEU A 227 8.22 -8.64 4.77
CA LEU A 227 8.47 -7.65 5.81
C LEU A 227 8.42 -8.26 7.23
N GLY A 228 7.93 -9.48 7.39
CA GLY A 228 7.81 -10.16 8.68
C GLY A 228 9.10 -10.17 9.51
N VAL A 229 9.05 -9.68 10.75
CA VAL A 229 10.21 -9.61 11.68
C VAL A 229 10.72 -10.98 12.13
N ASP A 230 9.87 -11.99 12.03
CA ASP A 230 10.08 -13.41 12.27
C ASP A 230 10.43 -14.19 10.97
N GLY A 231 10.71 -13.47 9.88
CA GLY A 231 11.09 -14.03 8.58
C GLY A 231 12.24 -13.25 7.93
N LEU A 232 12.07 -12.87 6.67
CA LEU A 232 13.08 -12.14 5.89
C LEU A 232 13.36 -10.74 6.47
N ASN A 233 12.39 -10.15 7.17
CA ASN A 233 12.48 -8.84 7.81
C ASN A 233 13.02 -7.74 6.87
N PHE A 234 12.56 -7.74 5.62
CA PHE A 234 12.97 -6.73 4.64
C PHE A 234 12.55 -5.33 5.08
N VAL A 235 13.42 -4.36 4.78
CA VAL A 235 13.04 -2.95 4.75
C VAL A 235 12.56 -2.60 3.34
N CYS A 236 11.85 -1.48 3.19
CA CYS A 236 11.24 -1.10 1.91
C CYS A 236 12.26 -1.06 0.76
N THR A 237 13.48 -0.59 1.03
CA THR A 237 14.56 -0.44 0.04
C THR A 237 15.16 -1.75 -0.46
N GLU A 238 14.80 -2.90 0.13
CA GLU A 238 15.22 -4.22 -0.40
C GLU A 238 14.50 -4.53 -1.73
N CYS A 239 13.22 -4.17 -1.85
CA CYS A 239 12.43 -4.31 -3.08
C CYS A 239 12.36 -2.99 -3.86
N HIS A 240 12.12 -1.88 -3.16
CA HIS A 240 12.18 -0.53 -3.73
C HIS A 240 13.63 -0.07 -3.82
N SER A 241 14.38 -0.76 -4.67
CA SER A 241 15.79 -0.52 -4.92
C SER A 241 16.04 0.94 -5.29
N THR A 242 17.21 1.43 -4.89
CA THR A 242 17.57 2.84 -5.03
C THR A 242 18.92 2.95 -5.71
N ASP A 243 18.99 3.73 -6.78
CA ASP A 243 20.24 4.21 -7.35
C ASP A 243 20.15 5.72 -7.56
N GLY A 244 21.17 6.46 -7.14
CA GLY A 244 21.15 7.93 -7.16
C GLY A 244 19.90 8.53 -6.50
N HIS A 245 19.48 8.02 -5.34
CA HIS A 245 18.25 8.39 -4.61
C HIS A 245 16.93 8.18 -5.37
N ASP A 246 16.95 7.60 -6.56
CA ASP A 246 15.75 7.25 -7.32
C ASP A 246 15.18 5.93 -6.82
N ILE A 247 14.10 6.04 -6.04
CA ILE A 247 13.39 4.89 -5.45
C ILE A 247 12.47 4.29 -6.52
N LYS A 248 12.75 3.04 -6.90
CA LYS A 248 11.97 2.33 -7.93
C LYS A 248 10.62 1.83 -7.40
N GLY A 249 9.71 1.52 -8.32
CA GLY A 249 8.33 1.14 -8.03
C GLY A 249 7.41 2.34 -7.83
N SER A 250 6.35 2.43 -8.64
CA SER A 250 5.39 3.54 -8.59
C SER A 250 4.02 3.08 -9.04
N HIS A 251 2.98 3.41 -8.27
CA HIS A 251 1.61 3.10 -8.64
C HIS A 251 1.14 3.89 -9.87
N TYR A 252 1.82 5.00 -10.23
CA TYR A 252 1.53 5.79 -11.43
C TYR A 252 2.10 5.19 -12.72
N THR A 253 3.02 4.23 -12.61
CA THR A 253 3.67 3.55 -13.74
C THR A 253 3.79 2.07 -13.41
N SER A 254 2.70 1.49 -12.89
CA SER A 254 2.67 0.09 -12.48
C SER A 254 2.91 -0.80 -13.69
N VAL A 255 3.74 -1.83 -13.55
CA VAL A 255 4.00 -2.79 -14.64
C VAL A 255 2.98 -3.92 -14.54
N GLY A 256 2.16 -4.13 -15.57
CA GLY A 256 1.13 -5.17 -15.57
C GLY A 256 1.69 -6.59 -15.58
N LYS A 257 2.81 -6.77 -16.29
CA LYS A 257 3.52 -8.03 -16.43
C LYS A 257 5.00 -7.74 -16.60
N ASP A 258 5.80 -8.15 -15.62
CA ASP A 258 7.24 -8.15 -15.75
C ASP A 258 7.69 -9.41 -16.52
N THR A 259 8.41 -9.19 -17.62
CA THR A 259 8.97 -10.26 -18.46
C THR A 259 10.50 -10.32 -18.43
N HIS A 260 11.15 -9.44 -17.66
CA HIS A 260 12.60 -9.41 -17.53
C HIS A 260 13.11 -10.66 -16.80
N GLY A 261 12.36 -11.10 -15.78
CA GLY A 261 12.69 -12.28 -14.98
C GLY A 261 13.50 -11.92 -13.74
N ILE A 262 14.32 -12.86 -13.24
CA ILE A 262 15.08 -12.65 -12.01
C ILE A 262 16.21 -11.65 -12.23
N ASP A 263 16.22 -10.59 -11.42
CA ASP A 263 17.24 -9.56 -11.41
C ASP A 263 18.54 -10.05 -10.79
N ILE A 264 19.62 -9.92 -11.56
CA ILE A 264 20.99 -10.20 -11.16
C ILE A 264 21.66 -8.88 -10.72
N PRO A 265 22.11 -8.80 -9.45
CA PRO A 265 22.84 -7.63 -8.97
C PRO A 265 24.00 -7.24 -9.89
N GLY A 266 24.03 -5.98 -10.34
CA GLY A 266 25.13 -5.41 -11.14
C GLY A 266 25.07 -5.72 -12.64
N ARG A 267 23.99 -6.32 -13.16
CA ARG A 267 23.80 -6.54 -14.60
C ARG A 267 22.50 -5.95 -15.16
N ASP A 268 21.48 -5.78 -14.32
CA ASP A 268 20.14 -5.37 -14.74
C ASP A 268 19.82 -3.91 -14.39
N ASP A 269 18.61 -3.46 -14.72
CA ASP A 269 18.12 -2.08 -14.59
C ASP A 269 17.94 -1.59 -13.13
N HIS A 270 18.32 -2.44 -12.17
CA HIS A 270 18.21 -2.23 -10.74
C HIS A 270 16.78 -1.96 -10.26
N ASN A 271 15.73 -2.45 -10.93
CA ASN A 271 14.34 -2.31 -10.50
C ASN A 271 13.74 -3.62 -9.99
N ARG A 272 13.82 -3.84 -8.67
CA ARG A 272 13.32 -5.06 -8.00
C ARG A 272 11.89 -4.95 -7.48
N ALA A 273 11.12 -3.98 -7.98
CA ALA A 273 9.77 -3.71 -7.49
C ALA A 273 8.69 -4.59 -8.16
N SER A 274 9.05 -5.83 -8.53
CA SER A 274 8.18 -6.86 -9.08
C SER A 274 8.41 -8.21 -8.37
N CYS A 275 7.43 -9.11 -8.43
CA CYS A 275 7.60 -10.45 -7.87
C CYS A 275 8.62 -11.27 -8.68
N GLU A 276 8.57 -11.12 -10.00
CA GLU A 276 9.39 -11.82 -10.97
C GLU A 276 10.88 -11.51 -10.81
N SER A 277 11.23 -10.29 -10.39
CA SER A 277 12.62 -9.87 -10.12
C SER A 277 13.36 -10.80 -9.14
N CYS A 278 12.62 -11.51 -8.27
CA CYS A 278 13.20 -12.41 -7.27
C CYS A 278 12.73 -13.87 -7.45
N HIS A 279 11.53 -14.08 -8.00
CA HIS A 279 10.89 -15.39 -8.08
C HIS A 279 10.79 -15.97 -9.50
N GLY A 280 11.06 -15.16 -10.53
CA GLY A 280 10.81 -15.52 -11.93
C GLY A 280 9.33 -15.60 -12.29
N ASP A 281 9.04 -15.98 -13.53
CA ASP A 281 7.68 -16.08 -14.09
C ASP A 281 6.97 -17.41 -13.77
N LYS A 282 7.74 -18.43 -13.34
CA LYS A 282 7.25 -19.79 -13.03
C LYS A 282 7.78 -20.29 -11.68
N PRO A 283 7.38 -19.66 -10.56
CA PRO A 283 7.95 -19.96 -9.23
C PRO A 283 7.44 -21.27 -8.60
N HIS A 284 6.40 -21.88 -9.14
CA HIS A 284 5.81 -23.10 -8.58
C HIS A 284 6.55 -24.34 -9.08
N GLU A 285 6.62 -25.37 -8.25
CA GLU A 285 7.23 -26.65 -8.63
C GLU A 285 6.59 -27.21 -9.90
N GLU A 286 7.41 -27.56 -10.89
CA GLU A 286 6.92 -28.13 -12.14
C GLU A 286 6.35 -29.53 -11.87
N THR A 287 5.07 -29.70 -12.20
CA THR A 287 4.40 -31.00 -12.14
C THR A 287 3.88 -31.39 -13.52
N VAL A 288 3.41 -32.63 -13.65
CA VAL A 288 2.70 -33.10 -14.86
C VAL A 288 1.51 -32.19 -15.21
N ASN A 289 0.95 -31.47 -14.23
CA ASN A 289 -0.11 -30.49 -14.41
C ASN A 289 0.35 -29.08 -13.96
N ASN A 290 1.18 -28.44 -14.78
CA ASN A 290 1.83 -27.16 -14.48
C ASN A 290 0.91 -25.92 -14.53
N LYS A 291 -0.38 -26.09 -14.21
CA LYS A 291 -1.40 -25.05 -14.42
C LYS A 291 -1.16 -23.79 -13.61
N ILE A 292 -0.64 -23.89 -12.37
CA ILE A 292 -0.41 -22.69 -11.55
C ILE A 292 0.63 -21.78 -12.21
N ASN A 293 1.71 -22.34 -12.77
CA ASN A 293 2.65 -21.55 -13.58
C ASN A 293 2.02 -21.05 -14.89
N ASP A 294 1.09 -21.79 -15.52
CA ASP A 294 0.36 -21.27 -16.69
C ASP A 294 -0.51 -20.04 -16.34
N HIS A 295 -1.04 -19.95 -15.11
CA HIS A 295 -1.86 -18.81 -14.68
C HIS A 295 -1.07 -17.50 -14.66
N THR A 296 0.24 -17.54 -14.43
CA THR A 296 1.09 -16.33 -14.42
C THR A 296 1.10 -15.64 -15.79
N ASN A 297 0.58 -16.27 -16.85
CA ASN A 297 0.39 -15.58 -18.14
C ASN A 297 -0.69 -14.49 -18.08
N LYS A 298 -1.70 -14.64 -17.21
CA LYS A 298 -2.90 -13.78 -17.17
C LYS A 298 -3.33 -13.36 -15.77
N VAL A 299 -2.75 -13.92 -14.71
CA VAL A 299 -3.05 -13.59 -13.32
C VAL A 299 -1.76 -13.10 -12.66
N ALA A 300 -1.81 -11.92 -12.05
CA ALA A 300 -0.68 -11.36 -11.32
C ALA A 300 -0.41 -12.16 -10.03
N CYS A 301 0.84 -12.25 -9.60
CA CYS A 301 1.21 -12.94 -8.37
C CYS A 301 0.43 -12.40 -7.17
N GLN A 302 0.26 -11.08 -7.12
CA GLN A 302 -0.50 -10.34 -6.12
C GLN A 302 -1.94 -10.84 -5.99
N THR A 303 -2.59 -11.19 -7.11
CA THR A 303 -3.99 -11.67 -7.10
C THR A 303 -4.15 -12.92 -6.25
N CYS A 304 -3.22 -13.88 -6.37
CA CYS A 304 -3.28 -15.12 -5.60
C CYS A 304 -2.71 -14.97 -4.19
N HIS A 305 -1.69 -14.12 -4.02
CA HIS A 305 -0.93 -14.04 -2.77
C HIS A 305 -1.33 -12.89 -1.83
N ILE A 306 -2.28 -12.04 -2.22
CA ILE A 306 -2.89 -11.01 -1.36
C ILE A 306 -4.40 -11.28 -1.27
N PRO A 307 -4.84 -12.35 -0.56
CA PRO A 307 -6.24 -12.75 -0.52
C PRO A 307 -7.14 -11.73 0.21
N THR A 308 -6.56 -10.99 1.16
CA THR A 308 -7.20 -9.90 1.90
C THR A 308 -6.21 -8.77 2.20
N TYR A 309 -6.73 -7.55 2.35
CA TYR A 309 -5.97 -6.35 2.75
C TYR A 309 -6.62 -5.68 3.98
N ALA A 310 -5.93 -4.67 4.55
CA ALA A 310 -6.29 -4.06 5.83
C ALA A 310 -6.45 -5.13 6.94
N LYS A 311 -5.53 -6.10 6.97
CA LYS A 311 -5.56 -7.27 7.87
C LYS A 311 -4.61 -7.15 9.08
N GLY A 312 -3.94 -6.01 9.23
CA GLY A 312 -3.02 -5.71 10.35
C GLY A 312 -3.71 -5.18 11.62
N GLY A 313 -5.05 -5.17 11.67
CA GLY A 313 -5.82 -4.54 12.75
C GLY A 313 -5.94 -3.01 12.63
N VAL A 314 -5.63 -2.46 11.46
CA VAL A 314 -5.84 -1.04 11.13
C VAL A 314 -6.83 -0.97 9.97
N PRO A 315 -7.99 -0.28 10.13
CA PRO A 315 -8.97 -0.19 9.07
C PRO A 315 -8.52 0.77 7.98
N THR A 316 -9.01 0.49 6.78
CA THR A 316 -8.90 1.39 5.65
C THR A 316 -10.25 2.03 5.34
N LYS A 317 -10.21 3.27 4.85
CA LYS A 317 -11.42 3.93 4.37
C LYS A 317 -11.82 3.37 3.02
N THR A 318 -13.08 2.97 2.89
CA THR A 318 -13.69 2.43 1.66
C THR A 318 -14.67 3.41 1.02
N TRP A 319 -15.24 4.31 1.83
CA TRP A 319 -16.17 5.34 1.39
C TRP A 319 -15.86 6.71 2.00
N TRP A 320 -15.95 7.78 1.21
CA TRP A 320 -15.90 9.16 1.69
C TRP A 320 -16.92 10.03 0.95
N ASP A 321 -17.98 10.45 1.66
CA ASP A 321 -19.01 11.34 1.12
C ASP A 321 -18.87 12.76 1.64
N TRP A 322 -18.31 13.64 0.80
CA TRP A 322 -18.18 15.08 1.07
C TRP A 322 -19.51 15.84 0.98
N SER A 323 -20.56 15.29 0.36
CA SER A 323 -21.87 15.97 0.23
C SER A 323 -22.56 16.21 1.56
N THR A 324 -22.21 15.40 2.56
CA THR A 324 -22.73 15.51 3.93
C THR A 324 -21.90 16.44 4.83
N ALA A 325 -20.79 16.99 4.33
CA ALA A 325 -19.94 17.90 5.08
C ALA A 325 -20.68 19.23 5.37
N GLY A 326 -20.35 19.86 6.50
CA GLY A 326 -20.97 21.11 6.95
C GLY A 326 -22.07 20.95 8.01
N ARG A 327 -22.56 19.73 8.27
CA ARG A 327 -23.54 19.48 9.34
C ARG A 327 -22.93 19.73 10.73
N MET A 328 -23.59 20.57 11.51
CA MET A 328 -23.24 20.91 12.90
C MET A 328 -24.26 20.30 13.86
N ASP A 329 -23.96 20.32 15.16
CA ASP A 329 -24.94 19.96 16.19
C ASP A 329 -26.00 21.07 16.41
N GLY A 330 -26.94 20.84 17.32
CA GLY A 330 -27.99 21.81 17.64
C GLY A 330 -27.49 23.14 18.21
N ASP A 331 -26.26 23.19 18.73
CA ASP A 331 -25.61 24.40 19.25
C ASP A 331 -24.72 25.10 18.19
N GLY A 332 -24.66 24.57 16.97
CA GLY A 332 -23.77 25.07 15.92
C GLY A 332 -22.29 24.69 16.11
N LYS A 333 -21.98 23.67 16.92
CA LYS A 333 -20.62 23.16 17.09
C LYS A 333 -20.32 22.05 16.09
N HIS A 334 -19.01 21.85 15.83
CA HIS A 334 -18.55 20.79 14.95
C HIS A 334 -18.87 19.40 15.53
N LEU A 335 -19.53 18.58 14.73
CA LEU A 335 -19.77 17.17 14.97
C LEU A 335 -18.54 16.33 14.63
N LYS A 336 -18.32 15.33 15.47
CA LYS A 336 -17.44 14.19 15.20
C LYS A 336 -18.13 12.94 15.74
N MET A 337 -18.61 12.10 14.84
CA MET A 337 -19.26 10.83 15.19
C MET A 337 -18.29 9.68 15.01
N LYS A 338 -18.52 8.63 15.80
CA LYS A 338 -17.75 7.39 15.73
C LYS A 338 -18.71 6.20 15.75
N ASP A 339 -18.28 5.09 15.17
CA ASP A 339 -18.93 3.79 15.35
C ASP A 339 -18.55 3.15 16.69
N GLU A 340 -19.05 1.93 16.91
CA GLU A 340 -18.82 1.12 18.12
C GLU A 340 -17.33 0.76 18.31
N ASN A 341 -16.57 0.66 17.22
CA ASN A 341 -15.12 0.39 17.24
C ASN A 341 -14.29 1.67 17.44
N GLY A 342 -14.95 2.83 17.52
CA GLY A 342 -14.32 4.12 17.77
C GLY A 342 -13.74 4.77 16.51
N TYR A 343 -14.01 4.24 15.32
CA TYR A 343 -13.63 4.82 14.04
C TYR A 343 -14.54 5.98 13.69
N VAL A 344 -13.95 7.04 13.14
CA VAL A 344 -14.71 8.25 12.85
C VAL A 344 -15.60 7.99 11.65
N THR A 345 -16.92 8.08 11.80
CA THR A 345 -17.91 7.87 10.72
C THR A 345 -18.43 9.18 10.15
N TYR A 346 -18.26 10.29 10.88
CA TYR A 346 -18.62 11.62 10.40
C TYR A 346 -17.72 12.70 11.00
N MET A 347 -17.37 13.70 10.20
CA MET A 347 -16.80 14.96 10.68
C MET A 347 -17.43 16.14 9.94
N THR A 348 -17.85 17.21 10.63
CA THR A 348 -18.39 18.43 9.98
C THR A 348 -17.48 18.93 8.86
N LYS A 349 -16.15 18.86 9.04
CA LYS A 349 -15.16 19.34 8.07
C LYS A 349 -14.99 18.46 6.83
N LYS A 350 -15.50 17.22 6.83
CA LYS A 350 -15.12 16.21 5.85
C LYS A 350 -16.29 15.35 5.36
N GLY A 351 -17.42 15.35 6.03
CA GLY A 351 -18.57 14.51 5.70
C GLY A 351 -18.49 13.13 6.33
N THR A 352 -19.09 12.14 5.67
CA THR A 352 -19.30 10.77 6.15
C THR A 352 -18.22 9.83 5.63
N PHE A 353 -17.87 8.84 6.44
CA PHE A 353 -16.89 7.81 6.12
C PHE A 353 -17.43 6.42 6.39
N GLU A 354 -17.00 5.46 5.58
CA GLU A 354 -17.08 4.03 5.91
C GLU A 354 -15.67 3.43 5.91
N TRP A 355 -15.51 2.41 6.75
CA TRP A 355 -14.25 1.76 7.04
C TRP A 355 -14.41 0.26 6.89
N GLY A 356 -13.31 -0.42 6.58
CA GLY A 356 -13.27 -1.87 6.57
C GLY A 356 -11.91 -2.42 6.96
N GLU A 357 -11.93 -3.65 7.44
CA GLU A 357 -10.78 -4.48 7.81
C GLU A 357 -10.95 -5.87 7.19
N ASN A 358 -9.85 -6.57 6.94
CA ASN A 358 -9.84 -7.91 6.34
C ASN A 358 -10.65 -7.98 5.03
N LEU A 359 -10.47 -6.97 4.19
CA LEU A 359 -11.27 -6.77 2.98
C LEU A 359 -10.77 -7.65 1.84
N VAL A 360 -11.70 -8.18 1.05
CA VAL A 360 -11.42 -8.88 -0.21
C VAL A 360 -11.10 -7.84 -1.29
N PRO A 361 -9.99 -7.99 -2.05
CA PRO A 361 -9.72 -7.14 -3.20
C PRO A 361 -10.79 -7.27 -4.28
N GLU A 362 -10.95 -6.20 -5.06
CA GLU A 362 -11.64 -6.26 -6.36
C GLU A 362 -10.61 -6.48 -7.47
N TYR A 363 -10.98 -7.18 -8.53
CA TYR A 363 -10.03 -7.63 -9.55
C TYR A 363 -10.32 -7.00 -10.90
N ALA A 364 -9.28 -6.50 -11.56
CA ALA A 364 -9.37 -5.89 -12.88
C ALA A 364 -8.11 -6.17 -13.71
N TRP A 365 -8.21 -6.00 -15.03
CA TRP A 365 -7.06 -6.10 -15.91
C TRP A 365 -6.16 -4.86 -15.78
N LEU A 366 -4.85 -5.08 -15.78
CA LEU A 366 -3.83 -4.04 -15.78
C LEU A 366 -2.72 -4.45 -16.76
N SER A 367 -2.53 -3.65 -17.82
CA SER A 367 -1.43 -3.80 -18.79
C SER A 367 -0.22 -2.92 -18.48
N GLY A 368 -0.44 -1.85 -17.72
CA GLY A 368 0.56 -0.84 -17.39
C GLY A 368 0.20 0.56 -17.91
N GLU A 369 -0.78 0.67 -18.80
CA GLU A 369 -1.35 1.96 -19.21
C GLU A 369 -2.37 2.43 -18.16
N ILE A 370 -2.03 3.49 -17.42
CA ILE A 370 -2.86 4.08 -16.37
C ILE A 370 -3.24 5.50 -16.79
N ARG A 371 -4.53 5.83 -16.67
CA ARG A 371 -5.06 7.18 -16.91
C ARG A 371 -5.75 7.72 -15.69
N TYR A 372 -5.62 9.02 -15.47
CA TYR A 372 -6.35 9.77 -14.46
C TYR A 372 -7.25 10.81 -15.12
N GLN A 373 -8.41 11.05 -14.51
CA GLN A 373 -9.29 12.15 -14.89
C GLN A 373 -8.60 13.50 -14.61
N GLU A 374 -8.51 14.36 -15.61
CA GLU A 374 -8.00 15.73 -15.47
C GLU A 374 -9.13 16.74 -15.24
N LEU A 375 -8.77 17.99 -14.96
CA LEU A 375 -9.75 19.06 -14.67
C LEU A 375 -10.52 19.48 -15.93
N GLU A 376 -9.91 19.27 -17.08
CA GLU A 376 -10.43 19.66 -18.39
C GLU A 376 -11.32 18.57 -19.00
N ASP A 377 -11.24 17.35 -18.48
CA ASP A 377 -12.00 16.21 -18.97
C ASP A 377 -13.46 16.28 -18.54
N ARG A 378 -14.37 16.06 -19.51
CA ARG A 378 -15.81 16.01 -19.26
C ARG A 378 -16.23 14.73 -18.56
N LEU A 379 -17.24 14.88 -17.70
CA LEU A 379 -17.87 13.84 -16.90
C LEU A 379 -19.27 13.54 -17.43
N ASP A 380 -19.70 12.29 -17.31
CA ASP A 380 -21.13 11.95 -17.36
C ASP A 380 -21.71 12.01 -15.93
N PRO A 381 -22.55 13.02 -15.61
CA PRO A 381 -23.08 13.22 -14.27
C PRO A 381 -24.06 12.11 -13.82
N ASN A 382 -24.49 11.24 -14.74
CA ASN A 382 -25.37 10.10 -14.42
C ASN A 382 -24.61 8.81 -14.14
N SER A 383 -23.28 8.83 -14.24
CA SER A 383 -22.42 7.67 -14.04
C SER A 383 -21.54 7.84 -12.80
N VAL A 384 -21.04 6.72 -12.27
CA VAL A 384 -19.97 6.74 -11.28
C VAL A 384 -18.66 7.03 -12.00
N VAL A 385 -18.00 8.14 -11.67
CA VAL A 385 -16.80 8.60 -12.35
C VAL A 385 -15.56 7.85 -11.83
N PRO A 386 -14.82 7.11 -12.68
CA PRO A 386 -13.53 6.58 -12.30
C PRO A 386 -12.48 7.70 -12.34
N ILE A 387 -11.94 8.07 -11.18
CA ILE A 387 -10.82 9.02 -11.08
C ILE A 387 -9.57 8.49 -11.78
N ASN A 388 -9.41 7.17 -11.80
CA ASN A 388 -8.40 6.50 -12.59
C ASN A 388 -8.93 5.23 -13.21
N THR A 389 -8.38 4.91 -14.37
CA THR A 389 -8.67 3.70 -15.13
C THR A 389 -7.38 2.99 -15.48
N PHE A 390 -7.48 1.67 -15.55
CA PHE A 390 -6.40 0.77 -15.92
C PHE A 390 -6.81 0.09 -17.22
N LYS A 391 -5.96 0.16 -18.24
CA LYS A 391 -6.19 -0.54 -19.48
C LYS A 391 -5.83 -2.01 -19.33
N GLY A 392 -6.48 -2.84 -20.13
CA GLY A 392 -6.16 -4.25 -20.30
C GLY A 392 -7.43 -5.05 -20.51
N ASP A 393 -7.27 -6.18 -21.19
CA ASP A 393 -8.31 -7.19 -21.32
C ASP A 393 -7.65 -8.57 -21.49
N TYR A 394 -8.46 -9.60 -21.68
CA TYR A 394 -7.97 -10.96 -21.84
C TYR A 394 -7.05 -11.15 -23.05
N ASN A 395 -7.27 -10.42 -24.14
CA ASN A 395 -6.49 -10.54 -25.37
C ASN A 395 -5.20 -9.72 -25.34
N ASP A 396 -5.09 -8.73 -24.46
CA ASP A 396 -3.87 -7.95 -24.26
C ASP A 396 -2.75 -8.85 -23.67
N PRO A 397 -1.64 -9.08 -24.40
CA PRO A 397 -0.56 -9.95 -23.94
C PRO A 397 0.26 -9.35 -22.78
N GLY A 398 0.21 -8.02 -22.59
CA GLY A 398 0.83 -7.31 -21.47
C GLY A 398 -0.06 -7.21 -20.24
N ALA A 399 -1.36 -7.52 -20.37
CA ALA A 399 -2.30 -7.43 -19.27
C ALA A 399 -2.35 -8.70 -18.40
N ARG A 400 -2.47 -8.47 -17.09
CA ARG A 400 -2.84 -9.49 -16.10
C ARG A 400 -3.99 -9.01 -15.23
N ILE A 401 -4.66 -9.93 -14.57
CA ILE A 401 -5.65 -9.67 -13.54
C ILE A 401 -4.91 -9.31 -12.25
N TRP A 402 -5.15 -8.10 -11.74
CA TRP A 402 -4.55 -7.54 -10.54
C TRP A 402 -5.58 -7.30 -9.43
N PRO A 403 -5.17 -7.35 -8.15
CA PRO A 403 -6.03 -7.00 -7.02
C PRO A 403 -5.97 -5.50 -6.70
N PHE A 404 -7.12 -4.91 -6.41
CA PHE A 404 -7.25 -3.50 -6.09
C PHE A 404 -8.06 -3.28 -4.82
N LYS A 405 -7.65 -2.27 -4.04
CA LYS A 405 -8.57 -1.55 -3.16
C LYS A 405 -9.31 -0.50 -3.99
N ILE A 406 -10.64 -0.45 -3.85
CA ILE A 406 -11.44 0.62 -4.46
C ILE A 406 -11.88 1.61 -3.39
N MET A 407 -11.41 2.85 -3.51
CA MET A 407 -11.92 3.97 -2.75
C MET A 407 -13.15 4.54 -3.47
N ARG A 408 -14.30 4.49 -2.82
CA ARG A 408 -15.55 5.05 -3.33
C ARG A 408 -15.91 6.34 -2.59
N GLY A 409 -16.78 7.16 -3.16
CA GLY A 409 -17.24 8.34 -2.44
C GLY A 409 -18.05 9.31 -3.27
N LYS A 410 -18.34 10.46 -2.67
CA LYS A 410 -18.93 11.63 -3.33
C LYS A 410 -18.04 12.83 -3.13
N GLN A 411 -17.71 13.53 -4.20
CA GLN A 411 -16.89 14.74 -4.17
C GLN A 411 -17.53 15.86 -4.99
N PRO A 412 -17.21 17.13 -4.70
CA PRO A 412 -17.73 18.22 -5.51
C PRO A 412 -17.25 18.11 -6.97
N TYR A 413 -18.10 18.53 -7.90
CA TYR A 413 -17.79 18.70 -9.31
C TYR A 413 -18.45 19.98 -9.83
N ASP A 414 -17.97 20.50 -10.96
CA ASP A 414 -18.58 21.65 -11.63
C ASP A 414 -19.84 21.18 -12.36
N LYS A 415 -21.00 21.59 -11.86
CA LYS A 415 -22.30 21.17 -12.41
C LYS A 415 -22.58 21.81 -13.77
N GLY A 416 -22.12 23.04 -13.99
CA GLY A 416 -22.33 23.75 -15.25
C GLY A 416 -21.46 23.20 -16.37
N ASN A 417 -20.20 22.86 -16.07
CA ASN A 417 -19.24 22.38 -17.06
C ASN A 417 -19.16 20.85 -17.17
N ASN A 418 -19.71 20.12 -16.19
CA ASN A 418 -19.53 18.67 -16.01
C ASN A 418 -18.06 18.28 -15.98
N THR A 419 -17.27 18.94 -15.14
CA THR A 419 -15.83 18.65 -14.96
C THR A 419 -15.52 18.44 -13.48
N LEU A 420 -14.38 17.80 -13.19
CA LEU A 420 -13.89 17.73 -11.82
C LEU A 420 -13.53 19.12 -11.32
N VAL A 421 -13.69 19.34 -10.00
CA VAL A 421 -13.15 20.51 -9.33
C VAL A 421 -12.19 20.12 -8.23
N ILE A 422 -11.32 21.05 -7.89
CA ILE A 422 -10.53 21.03 -6.66
C ILE A 422 -11.08 22.04 -5.67
N SER A 423 -10.65 21.97 -4.41
CA SER A 423 -11.18 22.85 -3.37
C SER A 423 -10.09 23.30 -2.41
N HIS A 424 -10.17 24.56 -1.97
CA HIS A 424 -9.35 25.10 -0.92
C HIS A 424 -9.90 24.64 0.43
N LEU A 425 -9.30 23.59 0.99
CA LEU A 425 -9.76 22.96 2.23
C LEU A 425 -9.09 23.55 3.47
N PHE A 426 -7.79 23.84 3.38
CA PHE A 426 -6.94 24.18 4.52
C PHE A 426 -6.41 25.61 4.45
N GLY A 427 -6.72 26.41 5.46
CA GLY A 427 -6.27 27.81 5.56
C GLY A 427 -6.84 28.50 6.79
N LYS A 428 -6.46 29.75 7.00
CA LYS A 428 -7.03 30.64 8.03
C LYS A 428 -7.89 31.75 7.44
N ASP A 429 -7.84 31.93 6.13
CA ASP A 429 -8.69 32.82 5.34
C ASP A 429 -10.13 32.30 5.27
N SER A 430 -11.03 33.10 4.71
CA SER A 430 -12.45 32.76 4.57
C SER A 430 -12.74 31.80 3.42
N GLU A 431 -11.79 31.59 2.52
CA GLU A 431 -11.98 30.75 1.34
C GLU A 431 -11.76 29.27 1.69
N ALA A 432 -11.01 28.98 2.75
CA ALA A 432 -10.81 27.63 3.26
C ALA A 432 -12.11 26.97 3.78
N TYR A 433 -12.52 25.87 3.14
CA TYR A 433 -13.73 25.13 3.48
C TYR A 433 -13.77 24.67 4.94
N TRP A 434 -12.65 24.21 5.51
CA TRP A 434 -12.60 23.76 6.92
C TRP A 434 -12.78 24.89 7.95
N LYS A 435 -12.88 26.15 7.50
CA LYS A 435 -13.19 27.32 8.31
C LYS A 435 -14.59 27.87 7.98
N SER A 436 -14.91 28.04 6.70
CA SER A 436 -16.12 28.74 6.26
C SER A 436 -17.31 27.83 5.98
N PHE A 437 -17.06 26.55 5.70
CA PHE A 437 -18.06 25.58 5.25
C PHE A 437 -18.82 26.01 3.98
N ASN A 438 -18.20 26.84 3.14
CA ASN A 438 -18.77 27.32 1.88
C ASN A 438 -18.05 26.67 0.69
N TRP A 439 -18.74 25.76 0.00
CA TRP A 439 -18.20 25.02 -1.13
C TRP A 439 -17.90 25.89 -2.34
N ASN A 440 -18.86 26.72 -2.78
CA ASN A 440 -18.67 27.62 -3.93
C ASN A 440 -17.40 28.46 -3.80
N ARG A 441 -17.20 29.00 -2.61
CA ARG A 441 -16.04 29.83 -2.29
C ARG A 441 -14.73 29.03 -2.32
N ALA A 442 -14.71 27.87 -1.68
CA ALA A 442 -13.54 27.00 -1.63
C ALA A 442 -13.16 26.44 -3.01
N ILE A 443 -14.16 26.08 -3.83
CA ILE A 443 -13.98 25.60 -5.20
C ILE A 443 -13.41 26.74 -6.05
N LYS A 444 -14.06 27.90 -6.05
CA LYS A 444 -13.61 29.06 -6.83
C LYS A 444 -12.15 29.42 -6.53
N ALA A 445 -11.79 29.55 -5.25
CA ALA A 445 -10.43 29.90 -4.86
C ALA A 445 -9.37 28.90 -5.35
N ALA A 446 -9.70 27.60 -5.36
CA ALA A 446 -8.78 26.58 -5.83
C ALA A 446 -8.71 26.47 -7.36
N MET A 447 -9.85 26.59 -8.05
CA MET A 447 -9.91 26.58 -9.51
C MET A 447 -9.21 27.80 -10.11
N ASP A 448 -9.43 29.00 -9.56
CA ASP A 448 -8.72 30.22 -9.93
C ASP A 448 -7.19 30.04 -9.78
N ALA A 449 -6.74 29.45 -8.66
CA ALA A 449 -5.32 29.19 -8.41
C ALA A 449 -4.72 28.12 -9.33
N ALA A 450 -5.54 27.21 -9.88
CA ALA A 450 -5.12 26.24 -10.88
C ALA A 450 -5.18 26.77 -12.32
N GLY A 451 -5.78 27.95 -12.54
CA GLY A 451 -6.07 28.46 -13.88
C GLY A 451 -7.12 27.61 -14.61
N ALA A 452 -8.01 26.95 -13.87
CA ALA A 452 -9.06 26.09 -14.42
C ALA A 452 -10.43 26.76 -14.32
N ASP A 453 -11.31 26.46 -15.28
CA ASP A 453 -12.65 27.06 -15.35
C ASP A 453 -13.56 26.55 -14.24
N TYR A 454 -14.40 27.45 -13.70
CA TYR A 454 -15.49 27.12 -12.80
C TYR A 454 -16.75 27.89 -13.16
N SER A 455 -17.86 27.19 -13.41
CA SER A 455 -19.14 27.79 -13.81
C SER A 455 -19.79 28.65 -12.72
N GLY A 456 -19.39 28.46 -11.45
CA GLY A 456 -20.07 29.05 -10.30
C GLY A 456 -21.12 28.12 -9.67
N GLU A 457 -21.43 26.99 -10.32
CA GLU A 457 -22.34 25.98 -9.83
C GLU A 457 -21.62 24.66 -9.52
N TYR A 458 -21.88 24.09 -8.35
CA TYR A 458 -21.36 22.78 -7.97
C TYR A 458 -22.49 21.80 -7.68
N GLY A 459 -22.18 20.53 -7.89
CA GLY A 459 -22.93 19.41 -7.34
C GLY A 459 -21.98 18.43 -6.65
N PHE A 460 -22.49 17.26 -6.28
CA PHE A 460 -21.67 16.15 -5.83
C PHE A 460 -21.87 14.97 -6.76
N ILE A 461 -20.77 14.34 -7.15
CA ILE A 461 -20.77 13.19 -8.06
C ILE A 461 -20.12 11.99 -7.37
N GLU A 462 -20.63 10.80 -7.67
CA GLU A 462 -20.03 9.56 -7.18
C GLU A 462 -18.75 9.27 -7.93
N THR A 463 -17.70 8.90 -7.19
CA THR A 463 -16.39 8.58 -7.76
C THR A 463 -15.84 7.26 -7.24
N THR A 464 -15.04 6.61 -8.08
CA THR A 464 -14.21 5.47 -7.70
C THR A 464 -12.74 5.79 -7.97
N MET A 465 -11.85 5.31 -7.10
CA MET A 465 -10.41 5.40 -7.30
C MET A 465 -9.78 4.07 -6.91
N HIS A 466 -9.11 3.46 -7.88
CA HIS A 466 -8.56 2.12 -7.81
C HIS A 466 -7.09 2.19 -7.38
N TRP A 467 -6.72 1.44 -6.35
CA TRP A 467 -5.36 1.37 -5.80
C TRP A 467 -4.85 -0.06 -5.92
N PRO A 468 -3.84 -0.34 -6.76
CA PRO A 468 -3.29 -1.69 -6.88
C PRO A 468 -2.65 -2.10 -5.54
N LEU A 469 -2.88 -3.35 -5.14
CA LEU A 469 -2.34 -3.91 -3.90
C LEU A 469 -1.03 -4.65 -4.22
N SER A 470 0.00 -4.45 -3.41
CA SER A 470 1.33 -5.04 -3.63
C SER A 470 2.07 -5.43 -2.34
N HIS A 471 1.46 -5.19 -1.18
CA HIS A 471 1.98 -5.56 0.13
C HIS A 471 0.98 -6.45 0.88
N MET A 472 1.32 -6.85 2.10
CA MET A 472 0.59 -7.82 2.91
C MET A 472 0.51 -9.21 2.26
N VAL A 473 1.57 -9.59 1.54
CA VAL A 473 1.68 -10.89 0.88
C VAL A 473 1.56 -11.99 1.93
N ALA A 474 0.54 -12.83 1.80
CA ALA A 474 0.24 -13.88 2.77
C ALA A 474 1.22 -15.06 2.66
N PRO A 475 1.37 -15.87 3.72
CA PRO A 475 1.99 -17.18 3.63
C PRO A 475 1.43 -18.01 2.46
N LYS A 476 2.27 -18.82 1.81
CA LYS A 476 1.86 -19.62 0.64
C LYS A 476 0.69 -20.56 0.94
N GLU A 477 0.55 -20.98 2.20
CA GLU A 477 -0.54 -21.83 2.68
C GLU A 477 -1.91 -21.12 2.68
N GLU A 478 -1.91 -19.78 2.62
CA GLU A 478 -3.08 -18.91 2.59
C GLU A 478 -3.29 -18.26 1.21
N ALA A 479 -2.49 -18.64 0.21
CA ALA A 479 -2.71 -18.21 -1.16
C ALA A 479 -4.04 -18.77 -1.68
N LEU A 480 -4.69 -18.03 -2.60
CA LEU A 480 -6.00 -18.40 -3.12
C LEU A 480 -6.01 -19.81 -3.73
N GLY A 481 -7.01 -20.59 -3.34
CA GLY A 481 -7.31 -21.89 -3.94
C GLY A 481 -7.97 -21.79 -5.31
N CYS A 482 -7.98 -22.90 -6.07
CA CYS A 482 -8.60 -22.95 -7.40
C CYS A 482 -10.08 -22.59 -7.37
N ASP A 483 -10.83 -23.14 -6.42
CA ASP A 483 -12.27 -22.99 -6.25
C ASP A 483 -12.70 -21.58 -5.83
N GLU A 484 -11.80 -20.82 -5.20
CA GLU A 484 -12.04 -19.42 -4.88
C GLU A 484 -12.20 -18.57 -6.15
N CYS A 485 -11.54 -18.91 -7.24
CA CYS A 485 -11.63 -18.19 -8.52
C CYS A 485 -12.57 -18.87 -9.52
N HIS A 486 -12.48 -20.20 -9.65
CA HIS A 486 -13.19 -21.00 -10.66
C HIS A 486 -14.65 -21.33 -10.29
N SER A 487 -15.18 -20.77 -9.20
CA SER A 487 -16.59 -20.89 -8.84
C SER A 487 -17.43 -19.76 -9.46
N ARG A 488 -18.74 -20.00 -9.62
CA ARG A 488 -19.68 -19.03 -10.21
C ARG A 488 -19.69 -17.68 -9.49
N ASN A 489 -19.57 -17.71 -8.16
CA ASN A 489 -19.54 -16.54 -7.29
C ASN A 489 -18.13 -16.36 -6.69
N GLY A 490 -17.09 -16.75 -7.44
CA GLY A 490 -15.70 -16.66 -7.02
C GLY A 490 -15.13 -15.24 -7.15
N ARG A 491 -13.85 -15.09 -6.80
CA ARG A 491 -13.08 -13.83 -6.83
C ARG A 491 -13.20 -13.09 -8.17
N LEU A 492 -13.24 -13.84 -9.27
CA LEU A 492 -13.22 -13.32 -10.63
C LEU A 492 -14.62 -13.30 -11.30
N ALA A 493 -15.71 -13.38 -10.52
CA ALA A 493 -17.07 -13.47 -11.05
C ALA A 493 -17.44 -12.30 -11.98
N GLU A 494 -16.99 -11.07 -11.66
CA GLU A 494 -17.32 -9.86 -12.41
C GLU A 494 -16.50 -9.69 -13.71
N LEU A 495 -15.43 -10.46 -13.90
CA LEU A 495 -14.60 -10.36 -15.10
C LEU A 495 -15.23 -11.10 -16.27
N THR A 496 -15.42 -10.43 -17.40
CA THR A 496 -16.02 -11.03 -18.60
C THR A 496 -15.04 -11.05 -19.77
N GLY A 497 -15.46 -11.61 -20.91
CA GLY A 497 -14.66 -11.60 -22.15
C GLY A 497 -13.71 -12.79 -22.34
N PHE A 498 -13.75 -13.79 -21.46
CA PHE A 498 -13.01 -15.05 -21.60
C PHE A 498 -13.74 -16.21 -20.94
N TYR A 499 -13.45 -17.43 -21.40
CA TYR A 499 -13.99 -18.65 -20.81
C TYR A 499 -13.14 -19.09 -19.62
N MET A 500 -13.78 -19.30 -18.47
CA MET A 500 -13.18 -19.81 -17.26
C MET A 500 -13.84 -21.15 -16.87
N PRO A 501 -13.07 -22.26 -16.84
CA PRO A 501 -13.59 -23.54 -16.37
C PRO A 501 -14.20 -23.44 -14.97
N GLY A 502 -15.33 -24.11 -14.73
CA GLY A 502 -16.04 -24.12 -13.45
C GLY A 502 -17.00 -22.93 -13.25
N ARG A 503 -16.60 -21.72 -13.66
CA ARG A 503 -17.45 -20.51 -13.60
C ARG A 503 -18.42 -20.47 -14.78
N ASP A 504 -17.87 -20.59 -16.00
CA ASP A 504 -18.62 -20.41 -17.25
C ASP A 504 -19.18 -21.74 -17.77
N LYS A 505 -20.23 -21.65 -18.59
CA LYS A 505 -20.80 -22.78 -19.33
C LYS A 505 -20.55 -22.62 -20.82
N SER A 506 -20.39 -23.72 -21.52
CA SER A 506 -20.34 -23.74 -22.99
C SER A 506 -21.11 -24.94 -23.48
N ASP A 507 -22.30 -24.70 -24.06
CA ASP A 507 -23.17 -25.76 -24.56
C ASP A 507 -22.45 -26.62 -25.62
N LEU A 508 -21.57 -26.02 -26.43
CA LEU A 508 -20.78 -26.74 -27.41
C LEU A 508 -19.77 -27.69 -26.75
N LEU A 509 -19.01 -27.21 -25.75
CA LEU A 509 -18.06 -28.06 -25.03
C LEU A 509 -18.78 -29.16 -24.26
N ASP A 510 -19.94 -28.85 -23.68
CA ASP A 510 -20.77 -29.82 -22.97
C ASP A 510 -21.29 -30.90 -23.92
N ILE A 511 -21.78 -30.52 -25.11
CA ILE A 511 -22.22 -31.47 -26.15
C ILE A 511 -21.04 -32.34 -26.62
N ILE A 512 -19.89 -31.74 -26.93
CA ILE A 512 -18.69 -32.49 -27.34
C ILE A 512 -18.26 -33.46 -26.23
N GLY A 513 -18.27 -33.02 -24.98
CA GLY A 513 -17.96 -33.84 -23.82
C GLY A 513 -18.91 -35.03 -23.69
N TRP A 514 -20.22 -34.81 -23.79
CA TRP A 514 -21.21 -35.89 -23.76
C TRP A 514 -21.11 -36.84 -24.94
N LEU A 515 -20.86 -36.33 -26.15
CA LEU A 515 -20.61 -37.17 -27.33
C LEU A 515 -19.36 -38.03 -27.17
N ALA A 516 -18.29 -37.50 -26.56
CA ALA A 516 -17.08 -38.26 -26.27
C ALA A 516 -17.32 -39.37 -25.22
N VAL A 517 -18.08 -39.07 -24.16
CA VAL A 517 -18.49 -40.06 -23.15
C VAL A 517 -19.34 -41.17 -23.78
N LEU A 518 -20.37 -40.80 -24.55
CA LEU A 518 -21.25 -41.75 -25.23
C LEU A 518 -20.50 -42.56 -26.29
N GLY A 519 -19.62 -41.93 -27.06
CA GLY A 519 -18.77 -42.59 -28.04
C GLY A 519 -17.81 -43.59 -27.41
N THR A 520 -17.18 -43.24 -26.28
CA THR A 520 -16.29 -44.13 -25.54
C THR A 520 -17.06 -45.32 -24.97
N LEU A 521 -18.21 -45.07 -24.34
CA LEU A 521 -19.08 -46.12 -23.83
C LEU A 521 -19.53 -47.07 -24.94
N GLY A 522 -19.91 -46.52 -26.10
CA GLY A 522 -20.28 -47.29 -27.29
C GLY A 522 -19.12 -48.15 -27.79
N GLY A 523 -17.92 -47.59 -27.90
CA GLY A 523 -16.72 -48.31 -28.34
C GLY A 523 -16.32 -49.45 -27.39
N VAL A 524 -16.31 -49.20 -26.08
CA VAL A 524 -16.00 -50.22 -25.06
C VAL A 524 -17.07 -51.33 -25.05
N SER A 525 -18.35 -50.95 -25.15
CA SER A 525 -19.46 -51.91 -25.19
C SER A 525 -19.39 -52.79 -26.45
N LEU A 526 -19.13 -52.19 -27.61
CA LEU A 526 -18.94 -52.92 -28.87
C LEU A 526 -17.74 -53.87 -28.78
N HIS A 527 -16.60 -53.40 -28.25
CA HIS A 527 -15.42 -54.24 -28.06
C HIS A 527 -15.71 -55.44 -27.13
N GLY A 528 -16.42 -55.19 -26.02
CA GLY A 528 -16.87 -56.23 -25.10
C GLY A 528 -17.80 -57.25 -25.77
N PHE A 529 -18.78 -56.77 -26.55
CA PHE A 529 -19.73 -57.63 -27.27
C PHE A 529 -19.03 -58.52 -28.29
N VAL A 530 -18.10 -57.94 -29.07
CA VAL A 530 -17.25 -58.67 -30.02
C VAL A 530 -16.45 -59.77 -29.31
N ARG A 531 -15.81 -59.47 -28.17
CA ARG A 531 -15.09 -60.48 -27.38
C ARG A 531 -15.99 -61.63 -26.94
N VAL A 532 -17.17 -61.33 -26.41
CA VAL A 532 -18.13 -62.37 -25.95
C VAL A 532 -18.60 -63.22 -27.11
N PHE A 533 -18.99 -62.60 -28.24
CA PHE A 533 -19.46 -63.31 -29.44
C PHE A 533 -18.40 -64.28 -29.99
N PHE A 534 -17.16 -63.82 -30.16
CA PHE A 534 -16.07 -64.67 -30.65
C PHE A 534 -15.66 -65.74 -29.63
N SER A 535 -15.74 -65.46 -28.32
CA SER A 535 -15.47 -66.48 -27.29
C SER A 535 -16.50 -67.62 -27.29
N ARG A 536 -17.78 -67.31 -27.54
CA ARG A 536 -18.85 -68.32 -27.67
C ARG A 536 -18.70 -69.14 -28.94
N LYS A 537 -18.31 -68.51 -30.06
CA LYS A 537 -18.02 -69.20 -31.32
C LYS A 537 -16.85 -70.19 -31.20
N ARG A 538 -15.85 -69.87 -30.36
CA ARG A 538 -14.69 -70.72 -30.07
C ARG A 538 -14.95 -71.84 -29.05
N ARG A 539 -16.11 -71.82 -28.38
CA ARG A 539 -16.55 -72.83 -27.40
C ARG A 539 -17.56 -73.83 -27.98
N ASN A 540 -18.25 -73.44 -29.06
CA ASN A 540 -19.29 -74.22 -29.73
C ASN A 540 -18.87 -74.77 -31.11
N GLY A 541 -17.60 -74.56 -31.49
CA GLY A 541 -16.92 -75.26 -32.58
C GLY A 541 -15.64 -75.83 -32.02
#